data_AF-A0A1H0AK44-F1
#
_entry.id   AF-A0A1H0AK44-F1
#
_cell.length_a   1.000
_cell.length_b   1.000
_cell.length_c   1.000
_cell.angle_alpha   90.00
_cell.angle_beta   90.00
_cell.angle_gamma   90.00
#
_symmetry.space_group_name_H-M   'P 1'
#
loop_
_entity.id
_entity.type
_entity.pdbx_description
1 polymer ?
#
loop_
_entity_poly.entity_id
_entity_poly.type
_entity_poly.pdbx_seq_one_letter_code
_entity_poly.pdbx_strand_id
1 'polypeptide(L)'
;MRGVIMETFSVKFKAGSLDLAAIVTAFDHHQQFKVEMITREPEPIRLKRSIEGNWTIIQRGSRNLSDIDFESLEQSIDARLVEIYGVKTMLVLLDFSESSLNAADYAAKLTHQLQTTKMILYHSYESLVMPSNTIEMTALKKELSGLVAGRTEVEVRSDERSLISAVNTLVAQEDIGLVITGTTGKNQLEKVLIGSNTIRLVEESIAPVLIVPPGANFETIKKVVFACDLRQVSNTTPALAIKTFVNTIGAKLLVLNVDHHEESFSPESIGELIDLHELWDKEEPEYHYINHEDIATGIMEFAEQQGADLVITVPKVYGFFESMFHRSLTKKLAYHSRFPLLLFKADI
;
A
#
# COMPACT_ATOMS: atom_id res chain seq x y z
N MET A 1 0.71 21.98 -10.70
CA MET A 1 -0.08 22.08 -9.46
C MET A 1 -1.05 20.92 -9.43
N ARG A 2 -0.61 19.74 -8.96
CA ARG A 2 -1.55 18.69 -8.56
C ARG A 2 -1.92 19.02 -7.11
N GLY A 3 -3.21 19.25 -6.89
CA GLY A 3 -3.74 19.68 -5.61
C GLY A 3 -3.68 18.56 -4.59
N VAL A 4 -3.61 18.95 -3.33
CA VAL A 4 -3.89 18.12 -2.15
C VAL A 4 -4.97 17.11 -2.50
N ILE A 5 -4.66 15.81 -2.41
CA ILE A 5 -5.64 14.74 -2.63
C ILE A 5 -6.71 14.91 -1.55
N MET A 6 -7.84 15.51 -1.93
CA MET A 6 -8.98 15.67 -1.06
C MET A 6 -9.80 14.40 -1.10
N GLU A 7 -9.77 13.64 -0.01
CA GLU A 7 -10.64 12.48 0.15
C GLU A 7 -11.91 12.91 0.87
N THR A 8 -13.05 12.67 0.23
CA THR A 8 -14.35 12.97 0.81
C THR A 8 -15.11 11.67 1.05
N PHE A 9 -15.50 11.43 2.29
CA PHE A 9 -16.25 10.23 2.69
C PHE A 9 -17.33 10.58 3.72
N SER A 10 -18.28 9.68 3.91
CA SER A 10 -19.33 9.85 4.91
C SER A 10 -19.05 8.96 6.13
N VAL A 11 -19.35 9.48 7.31
CA VAL A 11 -19.30 8.75 8.58
C VAL A 11 -20.63 8.85 9.30
N LYS A 12 -20.94 7.83 10.12
CA LYS A 12 -22.04 7.86 11.09
C LYS A 12 -21.46 7.70 12.48
N PHE A 13 -21.94 8.47 13.44
CA PHE A 13 -21.44 8.47 14.82
C PHE A 13 -22.57 8.79 15.80
N LYS A 14 -22.35 8.47 17.08
CA LYS A 14 -23.33 8.76 18.13
C LYS A 14 -23.02 10.07 18.82
N ALA A 15 -24.06 10.87 19.06
CA ALA A 15 -23.99 12.04 19.91
C ALA A 15 -25.09 11.98 20.98
N GLY A 16 -24.72 11.66 22.21
CA GLY A 16 -25.66 11.26 23.25
C GLY A 16 -26.56 10.10 22.79
N SER A 17 -27.88 10.36 22.70
CA SER A 17 -28.87 9.38 22.22
C SER A 17 -29.18 9.49 20.72
N LEU A 18 -28.51 10.39 19.98
CA LEU A 18 -28.77 10.64 18.57
C LEU A 18 -27.75 9.92 17.69
N ASP A 19 -28.23 9.31 16.61
CA ASP A 19 -27.38 8.85 15.52
C ASP A 19 -27.23 9.96 14.48
N LEU A 20 -26.00 10.44 14.29
CA LEU A 20 -25.68 11.51 13.36
C LEU A 20 -24.87 10.99 12.17
N ALA A 21 -24.89 11.77 11.10
CA ALA A 21 -24.11 11.51 9.90
C ALA A 21 -23.44 12.79 9.42
N ALA A 22 -22.20 12.66 8.95
CA ALA A 22 -21.40 13.77 8.48
C ALA A 22 -20.63 13.38 7.22
N ILE A 23 -20.37 14.37 6.37
CA ILE A 23 -19.43 14.32 5.27
C ILE A 23 -18.10 14.85 5.80
N VAL A 24 -17.05 14.08 5.61
CA VAL A 24 -15.69 14.37 6.06
C VAL A 24 -14.86 14.59 4.82
N THR A 25 -14.21 15.75 4.73
CA THR A 25 -13.19 16.04 3.73
C THR A 25 -11.84 16.06 4.42
N ALA A 26 -11.00 15.06 4.13
CA ALA A 26 -9.62 15.00 4.56
C ALA A 26 -8.72 15.74 3.56
N PHE A 27 -7.74 16.46 4.07
CA PHE A 27 -6.73 17.18 3.30
C PHE A 27 -5.42 17.26 4.10
N ASP A 28 -4.35 17.72 3.45
CA ASP A 28 -3.03 17.85 4.08
C ASP A 28 -2.51 16.49 4.60
N HIS A 29 -2.42 15.51 3.70
CA HIS A 29 -1.96 14.14 4.03
C HIS A 29 -2.71 13.51 5.22
N HIS A 30 -4.03 13.72 5.27
CA HIS A 30 -4.92 13.21 6.32
C HIS A 30 -4.57 13.73 7.72
N GLN A 31 -3.97 14.91 7.80
CA GLN A 31 -3.73 15.59 9.07
C GLN A 31 -4.80 16.63 9.37
N GLN A 32 -5.60 17.05 8.38
CA GLN A 32 -6.67 18.02 8.57
C GLN A 32 -8.00 17.51 8.01
N PHE A 33 -9.07 17.74 8.78
CA PHE A 33 -10.40 17.24 8.46
C PHE A 33 -11.42 18.35 8.62
N LYS A 34 -12.18 18.59 7.55
CA LYS A 34 -13.39 19.40 7.59
C LYS A 34 -14.58 18.44 7.69
N VAL A 35 -15.40 18.62 8.71
CA VAL A 35 -16.57 17.77 8.97
C VAL A 35 -17.84 18.60 8.83
N GLU A 36 -18.65 18.25 7.84
CA GLU A 36 -19.91 18.88 7.49
C GLU A 36 -21.07 17.94 7.79
N MET A 37 -21.90 18.32 8.76
CA MET A 37 -23.09 17.54 9.09
C MET A 37 -24.05 17.47 7.90
N ILE A 38 -24.72 16.34 7.70
CA ILE A 38 -25.70 16.20 6.60
C ILE A 38 -26.86 17.18 6.74
N THR A 39 -27.15 17.62 7.97
CA THR A 39 -28.15 18.64 8.30
C THR A 39 -27.77 20.06 7.85
N ARG A 40 -26.58 20.25 7.24
CA ARG A 40 -26.09 21.49 6.61
C ARG A 40 -26.03 22.70 7.55
N GLU A 41 -25.63 22.47 8.79
CA GLU A 41 -25.26 23.54 9.71
C GLU A 41 -24.20 24.48 9.09
N PRO A 42 -24.26 25.80 9.39
CA PRO A 42 -23.48 26.82 8.67
C PRO A 42 -21.98 26.77 8.97
N GLU A 43 -21.59 26.49 10.22
CA GLU A 43 -20.17 26.38 10.62
C GLU A 43 -19.75 24.91 10.72
N PRO A 44 -18.77 24.46 9.91
CA PRO A 44 -18.27 23.10 9.97
C PRO A 44 -17.43 22.86 11.22
N ILE A 45 -17.32 21.58 11.59
CA ILE A 45 -16.30 21.13 12.54
C ILE A 45 -14.96 21.07 11.80
N ARG A 46 -13.88 21.48 12.47
CA ARG A 46 -12.51 21.30 11.97
C ARG A 46 -11.70 20.52 12.98
N LEU A 47 -11.11 19.43 12.54
CA LEU A 47 -10.25 18.57 13.33
C LEU A 47 -8.86 18.54 12.71
N LYS A 48 -7.86 18.44 13.57
CA LYS A 48 -6.51 18.05 13.19
C LYS A 48 -6.24 16.65 13.75
N ARG A 49 -5.60 15.81 12.97
CA ARG A 49 -5.07 14.52 13.40
C ARG A 49 -3.56 14.58 13.28
N SER A 50 -2.85 14.32 14.37
CA SER A 50 -1.39 14.18 14.30
C SER A 50 -1.03 12.95 13.47
N ILE A 51 0.22 12.88 13.06
CA ILE A 51 0.80 11.73 12.37
C ILE A 51 0.72 10.45 13.25
N GLU A 52 0.86 10.61 14.57
CA GLU A 52 0.64 9.55 15.56
C GLU A 52 -0.83 9.11 15.62
N GLY A 53 -1.76 9.89 15.07
CA GLY A 53 -3.20 9.62 15.13
C GLY A 53 -3.90 10.17 16.36
N ASN A 54 -3.36 11.21 16.98
CA ASN A 54 -4.04 11.92 18.07
C ASN A 54 -4.89 13.05 17.48
N TRP A 55 -6.13 13.17 17.96
CA TRP A 55 -7.07 14.17 17.47
C TRP A 55 -6.98 15.48 18.26
N THR A 56 -7.21 16.59 17.58
CA THR A 56 -7.31 17.92 18.15
C THR A 56 -8.47 18.67 17.51
N ILE A 57 -9.37 19.17 18.35
CA ILE A 57 -10.52 19.95 17.90
C ILE A 57 -10.05 21.40 17.65
N ILE A 58 -10.01 21.79 16.37
CA ILE A 58 -9.63 23.15 15.95
C ILE A 58 -10.85 24.07 15.98
N GLN A 59 -12.01 23.55 15.55
CA GLN A 59 -13.28 24.27 15.53
C GLN A 59 -14.42 23.30 15.82
N ARG A 60 -15.30 23.64 16.78
CA ARG A 60 -16.42 22.78 17.21
C ARG A 60 -17.66 22.81 16.30
N GLY A 61 -17.70 23.72 15.33
CA GLY A 61 -18.86 23.93 14.45
C GLY A 61 -20.07 24.52 15.18
N SER A 62 -21.23 24.54 14.50
CA SER A 62 -22.46 25.15 15.04
C SER A 62 -23.20 24.27 16.07
N ARG A 63 -22.96 22.96 16.05
CA ARG A 63 -23.67 22.01 16.91
C ARG A 63 -22.92 21.88 18.24
N ASN A 64 -23.66 21.93 19.35
CA ASN A 64 -23.08 21.82 20.70
C ASN A 64 -22.77 20.35 21.05
N LEU A 65 -21.74 19.79 20.43
CA LEU A 65 -21.23 18.44 20.72
C LEU A 65 -20.35 18.46 21.99
N SER A 66 -20.57 17.50 22.88
CA SER A 66 -19.70 17.25 24.03
C SER A 66 -18.39 16.57 23.63
N ASP A 67 -17.39 16.54 24.51
CA ASP A 67 -16.12 15.86 24.22
C ASP A 67 -16.31 14.37 23.91
N ILE A 68 -17.24 13.70 24.59
CA ILE A 68 -17.60 12.28 24.33
C ILE A 68 -18.19 12.10 22.92
N ASP A 69 -18.97 13.08 22.44
CA ASP A 69 -19.53 13.03 21.08
C ASP A 69 -18.42 13.23 20.02
N PHE A 70 -17.40 14.02 20.33
CA PHE A 70 -16.21 14.16 19.48
C PHE A 70 -15.39 12.87 19.44
N GLU A 71 -15.17 12.21 20.59
CA GLU A 71 -14.49 10.90 20.61
C GLU A 71 -15.22 9.87 19.73
N SER A 72 -16.56 9.83 19.78
CA SER A 72 -17.34 8.96 18.89
C SER A 72 -17.16 9.33 17.41
N LEU A 73 -17.11 10.63 17.07
CA LEU A 73 -16.88 11.09 15.70
C LEU A 73 -15.47 10.70 15.21
N GLU A 74 -14.45 10.97 16.02
CA GLU A 74 -13.05 10.66 15.76
C GLU A 74 -12.83 9.16 15.52
N GLN A 75 -13.37 8.30 16.38
CA GLN A 75 -13.37 6.84 16.21
C GLN A 75 -14.06 6.41 14.90
N SER A 76 -15.16 7.08 14.52
CA SER A 76 -15.86 6.78 13.27
C SER A 76 -15.06 7.19 12.04
N ILE A 77 -14.27 8.27 12.14
CA ILE A 77 -13.34 8.69 11.09
C ILE A 77 -12.19 7.71 11.00
N ASP A 78 -11.54 7.35 12.11
CA ASP A 78 -10.44 6.37 12.12
C ASP A 78 -10.88 5.01 11.55
N ALA A 79 -12.05 4.50 11.95
CA ALA A 79 -12.60 3.26 11.40
C ALA A 79 -12.82 3.36 9.88
N ARG A 80 -13.28 4.52 9.40
CA ARG A 80 -13.50 4.73 7.97
C ARG A 80 -12.19 4.85 7.18
N LEU A 81 -11.16 5.46 7.77
CA LEU A 81 -9.82 5.51 7.17
C LEU A 81 -9.23 4.11 7.04
N VAL A 82 -9.33 3.26 8.08
CA VAL A 82 -8.92 1.85 8.01
C VAL A 82 -9.66 1.10 6.89
N GLU A 83 -10.95 1.39 6.70
CA GLU A 83 -11.71 0.80 5.59
C GLU A 83 -11.28 1.26 4.20
N ILE A 84 -10.85 2.52 4.06
CA ILE A 84 -10.36 3.12 2.80
C ILE A 84 -8.99 2.53 2.44
N TYR A 85 -8.10 2.39 3.41
CA TYR A 85 -6.74 1.88 3.20
C TYR A 85 -6.60 0.36 3.31
N GLY A 86 -7.62 -0.32 3.80
CA GLY A 86 -7.66 -1.77 3.87
C GLY A 86 -7.75 -2.41 2.48
N VAL A 87 -7.13 -3.58 2.33
CA VAL A 87 -7.11 -4.32 1.05
C VAL A 87 -8.39 -5.17 0.93
N LYS A 88 -9.55 -4.51 0.73
CA LYS A 88 -10.84 -5.19 0.51
C LYS A 88 -10.89 -5.91 -0.84
N THR A 89 -10.32 -5.29 -1.87
CA THR A 89 -10.20 -5.86 -3.21
C THR A 89 -8.73 -5.89 -3.64
N MET A 90 -8.28 -7.04 -4.16
CA MET A 90 -6.97 -7.18 -4.81
C MET A 90 -7.10 -7.52 -6.30
N LEU A 91 -6.17 -7.03 -7.11
CA LEU A 91 -6.05 -7.33 -8.54
C LEU A 91 -4.79 -8.14 -8.80
N VAL A 92 -4.92 -9.35 -9.32
CA VAL A 92 -3.80 -10.23 -9.64
C VAL A 92 -3.58 -10.26 -11.15
N LEU A 93 -2.39 -9.89 -11.59
CA LEU A 93 -2.02 -9.83 -13.00
C LEU A 93 -1.46 -11.17 -13.47
N LEU A 94 -2.00 -11.66 -14.58
CA LEU A 94 -1.69 -12.97 -15.13
C LEU A 94 -1.17 -12.86 -16.56
N ASP A 95 -0.08 -13.58 -16.83
CA ASP A 95 0.45 -13.88 -18.15
C ASP A 95 0.59 -15.40 -18.40
N PHE A 96 0.07 -16.21 -17.47
CA PHE A 96 0.15 -17.68 -17.44
C PHE A 96 1.57 -18.27 -17.42
N SER A 97 2.59 -17.46 -17.10
CA SER A 97 3.90 -17.97 -16.70
C SER A 97 3.86 -18.59 -15.30
N GLU A 98 4.84 -19.46 -14.99
CA GLU A 98 5.00 -20.01 -13.63
C GLU A 98 5.05 -18.92 -12.56
N SER A 99 5.67 -17.78 -12.87
CA SER A 99 5.81 -16.65 -11.96
C SER A 99 4.48 -15.96 -11.66
N SER A 100 3.64 -15.73 -12.68
CA SER A 100 2.32 -15.13 -12.44
C SER A 100 1.33 -16.10 -11.77
N LEU A 101 1.44 -17.40 -12.05
CA LEU A 101 0.68 -18.43 -11.33
C LEU A 101 1.12 -18.54 -9.86
N ASN A 102 2.42 -18.47 -9.57
CA ASN A 102 2.93 -18.40 -8.19
C ASN A 102 2.41 -17.15 -7.47
N ALA A 103 2.42 -15.99 -8.14
CA ALA A 103 1.86 -14.77 -7.57
C ALA A 103 0.35 -14.89 -7.27
N ALA A 104 -0.40 -15.64 -8.08
CA ALA A 104 -1.82 -15.88 -7.86
C ALA A 104 -2.09 -16.84 -6.69
N ASP A 105 -1.30 -17.91 -6.54
CA ASP A 105 -1.35 -18.78 -5.36
C ASP A 105 -0.96 -18.01 -4.08
N TYR A 106 0.11 -17.22 -4.14
CA TYR A 106 0.54 -16.35 -3.05
C TYR A 106 -0.58 -15.39 -2.65
N ALA A 107 -1.19 -14.70 -3.62
CA ALA A 107 -2.31 -13.79 -3.40
C ALA A 107 -3.51 -14.48 -2.76
N ALA A 108 -3.90 -15.66 -3.27
CA ALA A 108 -5.00 -16.43 -2.73
C ALA A 108 -4.81 -16.72 -1.24
N LYS A 109 -3.61 -17.16 -0.83
CA LYS A 109 -3.30 -17.43 0.58
C LYS A 109 -3.18 -16.16 1.44
N LEU A 110 -2.64 -15.07 0.88
CA LEU A 110 -2.54 -13.77 1.53
C LEU A 110 -3.90 -13.19 1.94
N THR A 111 -4.99 -13.54 1.24
CA THR A 111 -6.36 -13.09 1.58
C THR A 111 -6.76 -13.41 3.03
N HIS A 112 -6.21 -14.45 3.63
CA HIS A 112 -6.48 -14.83 5.02
C HIS A 112 -5.96 -13.78 6.01
N GLN A 113 -4.72 -13.30 5.84
CA GLN A 113 -4.16 -12.24 6.69
C GLN A 113 -4.75 -10.87 6.34
N LEU A 114 -4.90 -10.56 5.06
CA LEU A 114 -5.41 -9.26 4.62
C LEU A 114 -6.91 -9.06 4.76
N GLN A 115 -7.64 -10.10 5.15
CA GLN A 115 -9.07 -10.00 5.34
C GLN A 115 -9.85 -9.61 4.07
N THR A 116 -9.27 -9.87 2.91
CA THR A 116 -9.78 -9.45 1.60
C THR A 116 -11.11 -10.11 1.27
N THR A 117 -12.06 -9.33 0.73
CA THR A 117 -13.39 -9.81 0.34
C THR A 117 -13.50 -10.13 -1.14
N LYS A 118 -12.62 -9.57 -1.97
CA LYS A 118 -12.66 -9.75 -3.42
C LYS A 118 -11.26 -9.88 -4.01
N MET A 119 -11.06 -10.86 -4.87
CA MET A 119 -9.83 -11.07 -5.63
C MET A 119 -10.17 -11.16 -7.11
N ILE A 120 -9.63 -10.25 -7.92
CA ILE A 120 -9.84 -10.21 -9.36
C ILE A 120 -8.60 -10.75 -10.06
N LEU A 121 -8.74 -11.85 -10.79
CA LEU A 121 -7.74 -12.36 -11.72
C LEU A 121 -7.87 -11.62 -13.04
N TYR A 122 -6.81 -10.95 -13.49
CA TYR A 122 -6.81 -10.14 -14.70
C TYR A 122 -5.74 -10.57 -15.69
N HIS A 123 -6.16 -10.76 -16.94
CA HIS A 123 -5.27 -11.02 -18.07
C HIS A 123 -5.52 -10.01 -19.20
N SER A 124 -4.47 -9.26 -19.56
CA SER A 124 -4.46 -8.40 -20.74
C SER A 124 -4.00 -9.21 -21.96
N TYR A 125 -4.70 -9.11 -23.08
CA TYR A 125 -4.34 -9.79 -24.33
C TYR A 125 -4.34 -8.82 -25.52
N GLU A 126 -3.33 -8.90 -26.39
CA GLU A 126 -3.15 -7.95 -27.51
C GLU A 126 -3.78 -8.45 -28.83
N SER A 127 -4.68 -9.44 -28.83
CA SER A 127 -5.18 -10.06 -30.09
C SER A 127 -6.66 -10.48 -30.09
N LEU A 128 -7.33 -10.26 -31.23
CA LEU A 128 -8.73 -10.58 -31.54
C LEU A 128 -9.03 -12.10 -31.67
N VAL A 129 -8.07 -12.98 -31.37
CA VAL A 129 -8.30 -14.43 -31.38
C VAL A 129 -8.97 -14.82 -30.08
N MET A 130 -10.11 -15.52 -30.14
CA MET A 130 -10.84 -16.04 -28.98
C MET A 130 -9.85 -16.58 -27.93
N PRO A 131 -9.86 -16.10 -26.67
CA PRO A 131 -8.78 -16.41 -25.76
C PRO A 131 -8.82 -17.91 -25.46
N SER A 132 -7.80 -18.65 -25.88
CA SER A 132 -7.45 -19.97 -25.31
C SER A 132 -7.46 -19.94 -23.78
N ASN A 133 -7.18 -18.75 -23.25
CA ASN A 133 -7.02 -18.45 -21.85
C ASN A 133 -8.34 -18.37 -21.08
N THR A 134 -9.51 -18.37 -21.73
CA THR A 134 -10.81 -18.36 -21.02
C THR A 134 -11.02 -19.64 -20.21
N ILE A 135 -10.60 -20.78 -20.78
CA ILE A 135 -10.67 -22.09 -20.12
C ILE A 135 -9.65 -22.14 -18.97
N GLU A 136 -8.41 -21.72 -19.23
CA GLU A 136 -7.33 -21.67 -18.24
C GLU A 136 -7.71 -20.78 -17.04
N MET A 137 -8.29 -19.62 -17.31
CA MET A 137 -8.70 -18.67 -16.29
C MET A 137 -9.89 -19.18 -15.45
N THR A 138 -10.82 -19.92 -16.08
CA THR A 138 -11.92 -20.56 -15.36
C THR A 138 -11.42 -21.69 -14.46
N ALA A 139 -10.45 -22.48 -14.95
CA ALA A 139 -9.81 -23.53 -14.18
C ALA A 139 -9.03 -22.94 -12.99
N LEU A 140 -8.23 -21.90 -13.22
CA LEU A 140 -7.47 -21.20 -12.19
C LEU A 140 -8.38 -20.57 -11.14
N LYS A 141 -9.48 -19.91 -11.55
CA LYS A 141 -10.49 -19.40 -10.61
C LYS A 141 -11.01 -20.51 -9.71
N LYS A 142 -11.37 -21.67 -10.28
CA LYS A 142 -11.89 -22.80 -9.51
C LYS A 142 -10.87 -23.32 -8.50
N GLU A 143 -9.60 -23.43 -8.90
CA GLU A 143 -8.50 -23.83 -8.03
C GLU A 143 -8.29 -22.85 -6.87
N LEU A 144 -8.11 -21.56 -7.18
CA LEU A 144 -7.82 -20.53 -6.19
C LEU A 144 -9.00 -20.26 -5.26
N SER A 145 -10.24 -20.47 -5.71
CA SER A 145 -11.44 -20.38 -4.85
C SER A 145 -11.40 -21.36 -3.68
N GLY A 146 -10.63 -22.45 -3.76
CA GLY A 146 -10.40 -23.38 -2.65
C GLY A 146 -9.28 -22.96 -1.68
N LEU A 147 -8.47 -21.97 -2.04
CA LEU A 147 -7.31 -21.51 -1.26
C LEU A 147 -7.55 -20.18 -0.54
N VAL A 148 -8.42 -19.33 -1.10
CA VAL A 148 -8.76 -18.02 -0.53
C VAL A 148 -9.49 -18.14 0.82
N ALA A 149 -9.54 -17.05 1.58
CA ALA A 149 -10.36 -16.98 2.77
C ALA A 149 -11.85 -17.21 2.42
N GLY A 150 -12.60 -17.86 3.31
CA GLY A 150 -13.98 -18.28 3.00
C GLY A 150 -14.97 -17.15 2.67
N ARG A 151 -14.60 -15.89 2.92
CA ARG A 151 -15.37 -14.69 2.56
C ARG A 151 -14.94 -14.04 1.24
N THR A 152 -13.87 -14.52 0.63
CA THR A 152 -13.26 -13.90 -0.55
C THR A 152 -13.91 -14.43 -1.81
N GLU A 153 -14.53 -13.54 -2.58
CA GLU A 153 -15.00 -13.86 -3.92
C GLU A 153 -13.86 -13.77 -4.93
N VAL A 154 -13.70 -14.80 -5.78
CA VAL A 154 -12.75 -14.80 -6.88
C VAL A 154 -13.47 -14.47 -8.18
N GLU A 155 -13.05 -13.40 -8.84
CA GLU A 155 -13.55 -12.96 -10.13
C GLU A 155 -12.47 -13.04 -11.21
N VAL A 156 -12.92 -13.07 -12.46
CA VAL A 156 -12.07 -13.11 -13.64
C VAL A 156 -12.41 -11.91 -14.52
N ARG A 157 -11.38 -11.24 -15.02
CA ARG A 157 -11.48 -10.18 -16.01
C ARG A 157 -10.39 -10.35 -17.08
N SER A 158 -10.72 -9.95 -18.29
CA SER A 158 -9.75 -9.89 -19.38
C SER A 158 -10.21 -8.85 -20.40
N ASP A 159 -9.29 -8.07 -20.95
CA ASP A 159 -9.59 -7.15 -22.04
C ASP A 159 -8.36 -6.86 -22.92
N GLU A 160 -8.62 -6.16 -24.03
CA GLU A 160 -7.63 -5.81 -25.06
C GLU A 160 -6.87 -4.50 -24.79
N ARG A 161 -6.95 -3.96 -23.56
CA ARG A 161 -6.27 -2.71 -23.22
C ARG A 161 -4.81 -2.97 -22.91
N SER A 162 -3.98 -1.95 -23.12
CA SER A 162 -2.61 -1.97 -22.59
C SER A 162 -2.66 -2.17 -21.07
N LEU A 163 -1.78 -3.04 -20.55
CA LEU A 163 -1.79 -3.47 -19.16
C LEU A 163 -1.91 -2.30 -18.17
N ILE A 164 -1.12 -1.24 -18.36
CA ILE A 164 -1.11 -0.08 -17.45
C ILE A 164 -2.43 0.68 -17.47
N SER A 165 -3.01 0.89 -18.66
CA SER A 165 -4.31 1.57 -18.78
C SER A 165 -5.43 0.74 -18.16
N ALA A 166 -5.39 -0.58 -18.36
CA ALA A 166 -6.37 -1.48 -17.77
C ALA A 166 -6.27 -1.50 -16.24
N VAL A 167 -5.07 -1.64 -15.69
CA VAL A 167 -4.85 -1.62 -14.24
C VAL A 167 -5.36 -0.32 -13.63
N ASN A 168 -4.94 0.84 -14.15
CA ASN A 168 -5.39 2.11 -13.59
C ASN A 168 -6.91 2.31 -13.69
N THR A 169 -7.54 1.79 -14.75
CA THR A 169 -9.00 1.83 -14.88
C THR A 169 -9.68 0.92 -13.86
N LEU A 170 -9.21 -0.33 -13.72
CA LEU A 170 -9.76 -1.29 -12.77
C LEU A 170 -9.55 -0.84 -11.33
N VAL A 171 -8.39 -0.26 -11.02
CA VAL A 171 -8.10 0.28 -9.69
C VAL A 171 -9.13 1.33 -9.29
N ALA A 172 -9.47 2.25 -10.19
CA ALA A 172 -10.47 3.26 -9.93
C ALA A 172 -11.91 2.73 -9.91
N GLN A 173 -12.25 1.73 -10.75
CA GLN A 173 -13.62 1.21 -10.88
C GLN A 173 -14.01 0.20 -9.82
N GLU A 174 -13.05 -0.60 -9.35
CA GLU A 174 -13.28 -1.74 -8.45
C GLU A 174 -12.69 -1.49 -7.04
N ASP A 175 -12.21 -0.28 -6.78
CA ASP A 175 -11.61 0.12 -5.49
C ASP A 175 -10.49 -0.84 -5.07
N ILE A 176 -9.53 -1.07 -5.98
CA ILE A 176 -8.44 -2.02 -5.77
C ILE A 176 -7.44 -1.43 -4.76
N GLY A 177 -7.32 -2.06 -3.60
CA GLY A 177 -6.35 -1.68 -2.56
C GLY A 177 -4.95 -2.28 -2.75
N LEU A 178 -4.81 -3.28 -3.62
CA LEU A 178 -3.52 -3.94 -3.89
C LEU A 178 -3.48 -4.58 -5.29
N VAL A 179 -2.45 -4.26 -6.07
CA VAL A 179 -2.13 -4.96 -7.32
C VAL A 179 -1.02 -5.96 -7.05
N ILE A 180 -1.16 -7.20 -7.52
CA ILE A 180 -0.21 -8.29 -7.30
C ILE A 180 0.26 -8.80 -8.65
N THR A 181 1.57 -8.97 -8.81
CA THR A 181 2.19 -9.47 -10.03
C THR A 181 3.38 -10.37 -9.72
N GLY A 182 3.62 -11.36 -10.58
CA GLY A 182 4.89 -12.06 -10.62
C GLY A 182 6.00 -11.21 -11.24
N THR A 183 7.24 -11.69 -11.12
CA THR A 183 8.39 -11.21 -11.91
C THR A 183 8.38 -11.81 -13.32
N THR A 184 9.13 -11.26 -14.26
CA THR A 184 9.17 -11.76 -15.65
C THR A 184 10.41 -12.59 -15.88
N GLY A 185 10.30 -13.88 -16.18
CA GLY A 185 11.49 -14.68 -16.52
C GLY A 185 11.13 -16.08 -16.98
N LYS A 186 11.66 -16.48 -18.14
CA LYS A 186 11.64 -17.88 -18.56
C LYS A 186 12.76 -18.59 -17.80
N ASN A 187 12.37 -19.56 -16.97
CA ASN A 187 13.19 -20.55 -16.26
C ASN A 187 13.76 -20.12 -14.89
N GLN A 188 13.67 -21.07 -13.95
CA GLN A 188 14.11 -21.01 -12.55
C GLN A 188 15.63 -20.92 -12.35
N LEU A 189 16.43 -20.79 -13.42
CA LEU A 189 17.89 -20.85 -13.33
C LEU A 189 18.53 -19.49 -13.68
N GLU A 190 18.95 -18.85 -12.58
CA GLU A 190 20.01 -17.85 -12.39
C GLU A 190 19.68 -16.36 -12.32
N LYS A 191 18.62 -15.80 -12.94
CA LYS A 191 18.36 -14.34 -12.83
C LYS A 191 16.87 -14.00 -12.90
N VAL A 192 16.30 -13.48 -11.82
CA VAL A 192 14.95 -12.89 -11.80
C VAL A 192 14.99 -11.60 -12.62
N LEU A 193 14.35 -11.56 -13.78
CA LEU A 193 14.23 -10.32 -14.54
C LEU A 193 12.92 -9.61 -14.15
N ILE A 194 12.98 -8.29 -14.04
CA ILE A 194 11.76 -7.49 -13.95
C ILE A 194 11.45 -7.02 -15.37
N GLY A 195 10.26 -7.37 -15.87
CA GLY A 195 9.77 -6.88 -17.15
C GLY A 195 9.63 -5.36 -17.15
N SER A 196 9.80 -4.75 -18.33
CA SER A 196 9.52 -3.32 -18.53
C SER A 196 8.10 -2.94 -18.11
N ASN A 197 7.15 -3.86 -18.26
CA ASN A 197 5.76 -3.70 -17.83
C ASN A 197 5.62 -3.59 -16.30
N THR A 198 6.32 -4.42 -15.52
CA THR A 198 6.29 -4.37 -14.05
C THR A 198 6.90 -3.08 -13.52
N ILE A 199 8.00 -2.61 -14.13
CA ILE A 199 8.60 -1.32 -13.75
C ILE A 199 7.62 -0.16 -14.02
N ARG A 200 7.01 -0.14 -15.21
CA ARG A 200 6.00 0.87 -15.55
C ARG A 200 4.78 0.78 -14.66
N LEU A 201 4.38 -0.42 -14.26
CA LEU A 201 3.28 -0.64 -13.33
C LEU A 201 3.57 0.00 -11.98
N VAL A 202 4.76 -0.21 -11.40
CA VAL A 202 5.15 0.45 -10.16
C VAL A 202 5.17 1.98 -10.30
N GLU A 203 5.68 2.50 -11.41
CA GLU A 203 5.78 3.95 -11.65
C GLU A 203 4.39 4.61 -11.85
N GLU A 204 3.49 3.94 -12.58
CA GLU A 204 2.23 4.53 -13.06
C GLU A 204 1.00 4.10 -12.25
N SER A 205 1.05 3.01 -11.47
CA SER A 205 -0.09 2.52 -10.67
C SER A 205 -0.47 3.53 -9.59
N ILE A 206 -1.78 3.67 -9.36
CA ILE A 206 -2.33 4.46 -8.25
C ILE A 206 -2.52 3.63 -6.97
N ALA A 207 -2.59 2.30 -7.07
CA ALA A 207 -2.61 1.39 -5.93
C ALA A 207 -1.20 0.82 -5.64
N PRO A 208 -0.93 0.40 -4.39
CA PRO A 208 0.27 -0.35 -4.04
C PRO A 208 0.45 -1.60 -4.92
N VAL A 209 1.70 -1.94 -5.21
CA VAL A 209 2.06 -3.08 -6.06
C VAL A 209 2.90 -4.07 -5.27
N LEU A 210 2.42 -5.31 -5.14
CA LEU A 210 3.18 -6.44 -4.60
C LEU A 210 3.79 -7.25 -5.75
N ILE A 211 5.12 -7.32 -5.76
CA ILE A 211 5.89 -8.18 -6.66
C ILE A 211 6.25 -9.46 -5.92
N VAL A 212 5.79 -10.60 -6.43
CA VAL A 212 6.09 -11.93 -5.89
C VAL A 212 7.19 -12.57 -6.73
N PRO A 213 8.37 -12.88 -6.16
CA PRO A 213 9.43 -13.56 -6.90
C PRO A 213 9.08 -15.05 -7.12
N PRO A 214 9.70 -15.73 -8.11
CA PRO A 214 9.27 -17.07 -8.53
C PRO A 214 9.42 -18.16 -7.45
N GLY A 215 10.34 -17.96 -6.49
CA GLY A 215 10.59 -18.90 -5.40
C GLY A 215 9.86 -18.58 -4.09
N ALA A 216 9.11 -17.48 -4.03
CA ALA A 216 8.37 -17.12 -2.82
C ALA A 216 7.08 -17.91 -2.74
N ASN A 217 7.04 -18.89 -1.85
CA ASN A 217 5.80 -19.53 -1.42
C ASN A 217 5.21 -18.71 -0.28
N PHE A 218 3.89 -18.59 -0.24
CA PHE A 218 3.25 -17.90 0.87
C PHE A 218 3.38 -18.69 2.17
N GLU A 219 3.95 -18.03 3.17
CA GLU A 219 3.82 -18.35 4.58
C GLU A 219 3.22 -17.15 5.30
N THR A 220 2.73 -17.35 6.53
CA THR A 220 2.22 -16.24 7.35
C THR A 220 3.29 -15.18 7.51
N ILE A 221 3.01 -13.97 7.00
CA ILE A 221 3.90 -12.81 7.12
C ILE A 221 3.88 -12.37 8.58
N LYS A 222 5.01 -12.54 9.28
CA LYS A 222 5.19 -12.20 10.70
C LYS A 222 6.15 -11.04 10.88
N LYS A 223 7.04 -10.80 9.93
CA LYS A 223 8.06 -9.76 10.00
C LYS A 223 8.17 -8.99 8.69
N VAL A 224 8.05 -7.67 8.78
CA VAL A 224 8.10 -6.75 7.65
C VAL A 224 9.28 -5.80 7.83
N VAL A 225 10.08 -5.64 6.79
CA VAL A 225 11.09 -4.57 6.71
C VAL A 225 10.51 -3.43 5.88
N PHE A 226 10.34 -2.25 6.49
CA PHE A 226 10.06 -1.03 5.77
C PHE A 226 11.36 -0.26 5.52
N ALA A 227 11.79 -0.23 4.26
CA ALA A 227 12.99 0.48 3.84
C ALA A 227 12.65 1.93 3.44
N CYS A 228 13.29 2.90 4.11
CA CYS A 228 13.12 4.34 3.87
C CYS A 228 14.46 5.05 3.70
N ASP A 229 14.46 6.16 2.95
CA ASP A 229 15.67 6.93 2.60
C ASP A 229 15.89 8.17 3.49
N LEU A 230 15.12 8.35 4.57
CA LEU A 230 15.16 9.52 5.47
C LEU A 230 15.10 10.88 4.76
N ARG A 231 14.28 11.00 3.71
CA ARG A 231 14.10 12.28 2.97
C ARG A 231 12.64 12.68 2.88
N GLN A 232 12.23 13.78 3.47
CA GLN A 232 10.83 14.23 3.49
C GLN A 232 9.87 13.11 3.94
N VAL A 233 10.23 12.37 4.99
CA VAL A 233 9.52 11.16 5.42
C VAL A 233 8.08 11.48 5.77
N SER A 234 7.84 12.58 6.49
CA SER A 234 6.51 13.06 6.89
C SER A 234 5.59 13.42 5.71
N ASN A 235 6.15 13.90 4.60
CA ASN A 235 5.37 14.35 3.44
C ASN A 235 5.15 13.27 2.38
N THR A 236 6.11 12.35 2.23
CA THR A 236 6.14 11.42 1.10
C THR A 236 5.73 10.00 1.47
N THR A 237 5.72 9.66 2.76
CA THR A 237 5.39 8.31 3.22
C THR A 237 3.88 8.17 3.40
N PRO A 238 3.22 7.22 2.70
CA PRO A 238 1.81 6.92 2.89
C PRO A 238 1.60 6.11 4.17
N ALA A 239 1.87 6.75 5.31
CA ALA A 239 2.01 6.11 6.61
C ALA A 239 0.73 5.40 7.05
N LEU A 240 -0.42 6.02 6.82
CA LEU A 240 -1.72 5.44 7.15
C LEU A 240 -1.98 4.14 6.36
N ALA A 241 -1.62 4.11 5.07
CA ALA A 241 -1.77 2.93 4.24
C ALA A 241 -0.85 1.79 4.68
N ILE A 242 0.42 2.09 4.94
CA ILE A 242 1.40 1.09 5.40
C ILE A 242 1.05 0.57 6.81
N LYS A 243 0.71 1.45 7.76
CA LYS A 243 0.24 1.05 9.11
C LYS A 243 -0.97 0.16 9.01
N THR A 244 -1.97 0.55 8.23
CA THR A 244 -3.18 -0.26 8.02
C THR A 244 -2.83 -1.64 7.49
N PHE A 245 -1.93 -1.73 6.50
CA PHE A 245 -1.47 -3.00 5.96
C PHE A 245 -0.76 -3.85 7.02
N VAL A 246 0.27 -3.32 7.69
CA VAL A 246 1.10 -4.03 8.68
C VAL A 246 0.26 -4.51 9.86
N ASN A 247 -0.65 -3.66 10.37
CA ASN A 247 -1.52 -3.99 11.49
C ASN A 247 -2.57 -5.04 11.10
N THR A 248 -3.09 -4.98 9.87
CA THR A 248 -4.06 -5.97 9.37
C THR A 248 -3.45 -7.36 9.29
N ILE A 249 -2.20 -7.47 8.83
CA ILE A 249 -1.50 -8.77 8.76
C ILE A 249 -0.93 -9.22 10.11
N GLY A 250 -0.89 -8.32 11.11
CA GLY A 250 -0.37 -8.60 12.45
C GLY A 250 1.14 -8.84 12.47
N ALA A 251 1.89 -8.17 11.60
CA ALA A 251 3.34 -8.37 11.47
C ALA A 251 4.13 -7.38 12.33
N LYS A 252 5.28 -7.83 12.82
CA LYS A 252 6.29 -6.97 13.44
C LYS A 252 6.94 -6.08 12.39
N LEU A 253 7.04 -4.78 12.67
CA LEU A 253 7.66 -3.80 11.80
C LEU A 253 9.13 -3.54 12.18
N LEU A 254 10.02 -3.68 11.20
CA LEU A 254 11.41 -3.22 11.27
C LEU A 254 11.56 -2.06 10.30
N VAL A 255 11.93 -0.89 10.81
CA VAL A 255 12.19 0.29 9.99
C VAL A 255 13.67 0.34 9.68
N LEU A 256 14.02 0.25 8.41
CA LEU A 256 15.40 0.25 7.93
C LEU A 256 15.69 1.52 7.15
N ASN A 257 16.79 2.18 7.52
CA ASN A 257 17.46 3.13 6.65
C ASN A 257 18.84 2.58 6.25
N VAL A 258 19.14 2.69 4.96
CA VAL A 258 20.44 2.32 4.39
C VAL A 258 21.07 3.58 3.84
N ASP A 259 22.22 3.96 4.40
CA ASP A 259 23.02 5.07 3.90
C ASP A 259 24.29 4.54 3.23
N HIS A 260 24.84 5.31 2.31
CA HIS A 260 26.13 5.07 1.68
C HIS A 260 27.23 5.93 2.35
N HIS A 261 26.87 7.01 3.03
CA HIS A 261 27.83 7.97 3.56
C HIS A 261 27.85 7.94 5.09
N GLU A 262 29.03 7.61 5.65
CA GLU A 262 29.30 7.64 7.09
C GLU A 262 29.33 9.07 7.70
N GLU A 263 28.90 10.09 6.95
CA GLU A 263 29.16 11.49 7.29
C GLU A 263 27.89 12.28 7.63
N SER A 264 27.78 12.50 8.95
CA SER A 264 27.07 13.60 9.63
C SER A 264 25.54 13.56 9.65
N PHE A 265 25.01 13.33 10.86
CA PHE A 265 23.70 13.81 11.29
C PHE A 265 23.64 15.32 11.08
N SER A 266 23.27 15.77 9.88
CA SER A 266 22.93 17.16 9.66
C SER A 266 21.66 17.49 10.46
N PRO A 267 21.42 18.76 10.83
CA PRO A 267 20.16 19.15 11.46
C PRO A 267 18.92 18.66 10.69
N GLU A 268 19.01 18.63 9.35
CA GLU A 268 17.96 18.10 8.48
C GLU A 268 17.75 16.60 8.68
N SER A 269 18.82 15.79 8.67
CA SER A 269 18.72 14.34 8.95
C SER A 269 18.18 14.04 10.35
N ILE A 270 18.51 14.87 11.35
CA ILE A 270 17.95 14.74 12.70
C ILE A 270 16.44 15.00 12.70
N GLY A 271 15.98 16.04 11.98
CA GLY A 271 14.55 16.32 11.83
C GLY A 271 13.81 15.15 11.17
N GLU A 272 14.35 14.60 10.08
CA GLU A 272 13.76 13.45 9.38
C GLU A 272 13.72 12.18 10.25
N LEU A 273 14.70 12.00 11.14
CA LEU A 273 14.68 10.93 12.14
C LEU A 273 13.58 11.13 13.17
N ILE A 274 13.40 12.35 13.70
CA ILE A 274 12.32 12.65 14.64
C ILE A 274 10.97 12.39 13.97
N ASP A 275 10.76 12.93 12.76
CA ASP A 275 9.55 12.72 11.97
C ASP A 275 9.30 11.22 11.72
N LEU A 276 10.34 10.44 11.40
CA LEU A 276 10.25 8.99 11.23
C LEU A 276 9.87 8.28 12.53
N HIS A 277 10.39 8.71 13.68
CA HIS A 277 10.04 8.12 14.96
C HIS A 277 8.58 8.42 15.33
N GLU A 278 8.17 9.68 15.25
CA GLU A 278 6.76 10.10 15.45
C GLU A 278 5.81 9.39 14.48
N LEU A 279 6.26 9.12 13.25
CA LEU A 279 5.51 8.38 12.24
C LEU A 279 5.15 6.98 12.68
N TRP A 280 5.96 6.29 13.49
CA TRP A 280 5.74 4.87 13.80
C TRP A 280 5.65 4.55 15.28
N ASP A 281 5.75 5.53 16.18
CA ASP A 281 5.83 5.36 17.64
C ASP A 281 4.78 4.37 18.20
N LYS A 282 3.51 4.49 17.77
CA LYS A 282 2.42 3.61 18.23
C LYS A 282 2.54 2.14 17.80
N GLU A 283 3.29 1.86 16.74
CA GLU A 283 3.48 0.49 16.24
C GLU A 283 4.69 -0.20 16.88
N GLU A 284 5.39 0.49 17.79
CA GLU A 284 6.58 0.01 18.51
C GLU A 284 7.60 -0.72 17.60
N PRO A 285 8.02 -0.11 16.47
CA PRO A 285 8.92 -0.78 15.53
C PRO A 285 10.35 -0.89 16.06
N GLU A 286 11.13 -1.78 15.44
CA GLU A 286 12.59 -1.79 15.61
C GLU A 286 13.26 -0.95 14.53
N TYR A 287 14.02 0.07 14.94
CA TYR A 287 14.75 0.94 14.03
C TYR A 287 16.17 0.43 13.78
N HIS A 288 16.56 0.41 12.51
CA HIS A 288 17.87 -0.03 12.06
C HIS A 288 18.46 0.94 11.05
N TYR A 289 19.75 1.21 11.23
CA TYR A 289 20.54 2.10 10.37
C TYR A 289 21.80 1.32 9.98
N ILE A 290 21.97 1.07 8.68
CA ILE A 290 23.12 0.34 8.18
C ILE A 290 23.83 1.14 7.09
N ASN A 291 25.13 0.93 6.96
CA ASN A 291 25.92 1.48 5.86
C ASN A 291 26.12 0.40 4.79
N HIS A 292 25.80 0.70 3.54
CA HIS A 292 26.05 -0.20 2.42
C HIS A 292 26.23 0.57 1.10
N GLU A 293 27.26 0.21 0.32
CA GLU A 293 27.56 0.87 -0.97
C GLU A 293 26.42 0.71 -2.00
N ASP A 294 25.76 -0.45 -1.99
CA ASP A 294 24.56 -0.70 -2.80
C ASP A 294 23.30 -0.79 -1.91
N ILE A 295 22.47 0.25 -1.94
CA ILE A 295 21.25 0.33 -1.11
C ILE A 295 20.33 -0.89 -1.29
N ALA A 296 20.15 -1.38 -2.52
CA ALA A 296 19.25 -2.51 -2.76
C ALA A 296 19.81 -3.80 -2.14
N THR A 297 21.11 -4.04 -2.32
CA THR A 297 21.78 -5.19 -1.69
C THR A 297 21.72 -5.10 -0.18
N GLY A 298 22.02 -3.94 0.41
CA GLY A 298 21.96 -3.74 1.86
C GLY A 298 20.57 -4.00 2.45
N ILE A 299 19.50 -3.55 1.77
CA ILE A 299 18.12 -3.87 2.17
C ILE A 299 17.87 -5.37 2.17
N MET A 300 18.30 -6.08 1.11
CA MET A 300 18.04 -7.51 0.96
C MET A 300 18.84 -8.36 1.95
N GLU A 301 20.13 -8.04 2.17
CA GLU A 301 20.97 -8.73 3.15
C GLU A 301 20.44 -8.53 4.57
N PHE A 302 20.01 -7.31 4.90
CA PHE A 302 19.36 -7.04 6.19
C PHE A 302 18.06 -7.82 6.34
N ALA A 303 17.19 -7.82 5.33
CA ALA A 303 15.94 -8.57 5.34
C ALA A 303 16.18 -10.07 5.54
N GLU A 304 17.20 -10.64 4.89
CA GLU A 304 17.60 -12.04 5.06
C GLU A 304 18.15 -12.31 6.47
N GLN A 305 19.04 -11.46 6.98
CA GLN A 305 19.61 -11.58 8.33
C GLN A 305 18.52 -11.52 9.41
N GLN A 306 17.51 -10.68 9.23
CA GLN A 306 16.40 -10.56 10.15
C GLN A 306 15.32 -11.63 9.94
N GLY A 307 15.38 -12.44 8.88
CA GLY A 307 14.31 -13.38 8.55
C GLY A 307 12.99 -12.67 8.30
N ALA A 308 13.02 -11.62 7.46
CA ALA A 308 11.83 -10.89 7.05
C ALA A 308 11.03 -11.71 6.02
N ASP A 309 9.71 -11.58 6.07
CA ASP A 309 8.80 -12.27 5.15
C ASP A 309 8.36 -11.35 4.00
N LEU A 310 8.49 -10.04 4.18
CA LEU A 310 8.07 -9.00 3.23
C LEU A 310 8.97 -7.77 3.36
N VAL A 311 9.34 -7.17 2.24
CA VAL A 311 9.98 -5.85 2.18
C VAL A 311 8.99 -4.83 1.64
N ILE A 312 8.82 -3.71 2.35
CA ILE A 312 8.05 -2.55 1.92
C ILE A 312 9.00 -1.42 1.53
N THR A 313 8.73 -0.76 0.42
CA THR A 313 9.43 0.45 -0.02
C THR A 313 8.45 1.48 -0.59
N VAL A 314 8.84 2.76 -0.60
CA VAL A 314 8.09 3.85 -1.20
C VAL A 314 8.98 4.48 -2.27
N PRO A 315 8.85 4.08 -3.55
CA PRO A 315 9.62 4.68 -4.63
C PRO A 315 9.23 6.15 -4.78
N LYS A 316 10.17 7.06 -4.51
CA LYS A 316 9.93 8.49 -4.61
C LYS A 316 10.11 8.95 -6.05
N VAL A 317 9.40 10.02 -6.43
CA VAL A 317 9.55 10.67 -7.73
C VAL A 317 10.01 12.09 -7.47
N TYR A 318 11.31 12.28 -7.28
CA TYR A 318 11.89 13.61 -7.22
C TYR A 318 12.27 14.07 -8.65
N GLY A 319 11.70 15.19 -9.11
CA GLY A 319 12.11 15.89 -10.34
C GLY A 319 12.14 15.08 -11.66
N PHE A 320 12.50 15.75 -12.76
CA PHE A 320 12.62 15.10 -14.08
C PHE A 320 13.93 14.29 -14.23
N PHE A 321 14.94 14.53 -13.38
CA PHE A 321 16.29 13.94 -13.48
C PHE A 321 16.59 12.81 -12.47
N GLU A 322 15.94 12.74 -11.30
CA GLU A 322 16.19 11.67 -10.31
C GLU A 322 15.34 10.41 -10.55
N SER A 323 14.37 10.48 -11.48
CA SER A 323 13.55 9.34 -11.93
C SER A 323 14.38 8.10 -12.35
N MET A 324 15.58 8.30 -12.91
CA MET A 324 16.47 7.21 -13.30
C MET A 324 17.09 6.48 -12.09
N PHE A 325 17.35 7.19 -10.98
CA PHE A 325 17.93 6.60 -9.77
C PHE A 325 16.93 5.67 -9.09
N HIS A 326 15.68 6.11 -8.92
CA HIS A 326 14.60 5.30 -8.34
C HIS A 326 14.25 4.10 -9.19
N ARG A 327 14.17 4.28 -10.52
CA ARG A 327 13.97 3.18 -11.45
C ARG A 327 15.09 2.14 -11.32
N SER A 328 16.33 2.58 -11.14
CA SER A 328 17.46 1.68 -10.91
C SER A 328 17.36 0.95 -9.56
N LEU A 329 16.94 1.62 -8.48
CA LEU A 329 16.78 1.02 -7.16
C LEU A 329 15.64 0.01 -7.12
N THR A 330 14.44 0.38 -7.58
CA THR A 330 13.30 -0.54 -7.72
C THR A 330 13.67 -1.74 -8.59
N LYS A 331 14.38 -1.49 -9.70
CA LYS A 331 14.83 -2.57 -10.59
C LYS A 331 15.84 -3.48 -9.91
N LYS A 332 16.80 -2.96 -9.14
CA LYS A 332 17.77 -3.76 -8.37
C LYS A 332 17.07 -4.54 -7.27
N LEU A 333 16.17 -3.90 -6.50
CA LEU A 333 15.40 -4.52 -5.44
C LEU A 333 14.64 -5.73 -5.99
N ALA A 334 13.76 -5.56 -6.97
CA ALA A 334 12.98 -6.70 -7.47
C ALA A 334 13.80 -7.70 -8.34
N TYR A 335 15.01 -7.34 -8.80
CA TYR A 335 15.92 -8.27 -9.50
C TYR A 335 16.67 -9.16 -8.51
N HIS A 336 17.06 -8.62 -7.36
CA HIS A 336 17.74 -9.36 -6.29
C HIS A 336 16.78 -9.92 -5.23
N SER A 337 15.49 -9.57 -5.29
CA SER A 337 14.54 -9.95 -4.24
C SER A 337 14.30 -11.45 -4.24
N ARG A 338 14.72 -12.08 -3.14
CA ARG A 338 14.21 -13.39 -2.71
C ARG A 338 12.88 -13.27 -1.96
N PHE A 339 12.55 -12.06 -1.53
CA PHE A 339 11.37 -11.74 -0.74
C PHE A 339 10.27 -11.13 -1.62
N PRO A 340 8.99 -11.33 -1.29
CA PRO A 340 7.93 -10.46 -1.78
C PRO A 340 8.27 -8.99 -1.52
N LEU A 341 8.08 -8.13 -2.52
CA LEU A 341 8.38 -6.69 -2.46
C LEU A 341 7.09 -5.89 -2.66
N LEU A 342 6.67 -5.15 -1.65
CA LEU A 342 5.49 -4.29 -1.69
C LEU A 342 5.92 -2.83 -1.84
N LEU A 343 5.44 -2.20 -2.91
CA LEU A 343 5.77 -0.83 -3.27
C LEU A 343 4.52 0.03 -3.11
N PHE A 344 4.55 0.96 -2.17
CA PHE A 344 3.50 1.97 -2.04
C PHE A 344 3.82 3.20 -2.88
N LYS A 345 2.79 3.87 -3.38
CA LYS A 345 2.94 5.17 -4.03
C LYS A 345 3.13 6.24 -2.96
N ALA A 346 4.09 7.13 -3.17
CA ALA A 346 4.26 8.29 -2.29
C ALA A 346 3.02 9.21 -2.33
N ASP A 347 2.71 9.84 -1.20
CA ASP A 347 1.74 10.94 -1.16
C ASP A 347 2.43 12.19 -1.73
N ILE A 348 2.14 12.57 -2.98
CA ILE A 348 2.78 13.71 -3.68
C ILE A 348 1.75 14.73 -4.14
#